data_AF-A0A0A2DKG3-F1
#
_entry.id   AF-A0A0A2DKG3-F1
#
_cell.length_a   1.000
_cell.length_b   1.000
_cell.length_c   1.000
_cell.angle_alpha   90.00
_cell.angle_beta   90.00
_cell.angle_gamma   90.00
#
_symmetry.space_group_name_H-M   'P 1'
#
loop_
_entity.id
_entity.type
_entity.pdbx_description
1 polymer ?
#
loop_
_entity_poly.entity_id
_entity_poly.type
_entity_poly.pdbx_seq_one_letter_code
_entity_poly.pdbx_strand_id
1 'polypeptide(L)'
;MEIRLVVPDLVHASTAKQWQAAARRTSQVADRVLAMDPDALARLRQVDGAVDFFFSTPTTTIYMQRIPGTLVGSDDAVVRAREIREALGSYLSRFVPPRVDRNGAPH
;
A
#
# COMPACT_ATOMS: atom_id res chain seq x y z
N MET A 1 4.03 19.02 1.00
CA MET A 1 3.76 18.39 -0.31
C MET A 1 3.13 17.03 -0.02
N GLU A 2 1.91 16.79 -0.47
CA GLU A 2 1.13 15.60 -0.10
C GLU A 2 1.28 14.55 -1.21
N ILE A 3 1.94 13.43 -0.91
CA ILE A 3 2.09 12.33 -1.86
C ILE A 3 0.84 11.48 -1.79
N ARG A 4 0.09 11.41 -2.90
CA ARG A 4 -1.10 10.57 -3.01
C ARG A 4 -0.86 9.46 -4.02
N LEU A 5 -1.15 8.23 -3.60
CA LEU A 5 -1.25 7.08 -4.49
C LEU A 5 -2.67 7.03 -5.05
N VAL A 6 -2.82 7.30 -6.34
CA VAL A 6 -4.09 7.09 -7.04
C VAL A 6 -4.08 5.69 -7.65
N VAL A 7 -4.96 4.83 -7.15
CA VAL A 7 -5.18 3.49 -7.70
C VAL A 7 -6.40 3.57 -8.62
N PRO A 8 -6.33 3.06 -9.87
CA PRO A 8 -7.45 3.15 -10.81
C PRO A 8 -8.73 2.50 -10.27
N ASP A 9 -9.89 2.97 -10.72
CA ASP A 9 -11.15 2.32 -10.39
C ASP A 9 -11.26 0.99 -11.14
N LEU A 10 -11.62 -0.06 -10.42
CA LEU A 10 -11.41 -1.44 -10.83
C LEU A 10 -12.62 -1.96 -11.61
N VAL A 11 -12.67 -1.66 -12.90
CA VAL A 11 -13.74 -2.15 -13.81
C VAL A 11 -13.71 -3.68 -13.98
N HIS A 12 -12.63 -4.36 -13.59
CA HIS A 12 -12.44 -5.81 -13.73
C HIS A 12 -12.08 -6.52 -12.41
N ALA A 13 -12.89 -7.51 -12.01
CA ALA A 13 -12.77 -8.22 -10.73
C ALA A 13 -11.47 -9.02 -10.53
N SER A 14 -10.84 -9.51 -11.61
CA SER A 14 -9.54 -10.21 -11.55
C SER A 14 -8.40 -9.26 -11.20
N THR A 15 -8.36 -8.11 -11.86
CA THR A 15 -7.44 -7.01 -11.62
C THR A 15 -7.59 -6.48 -10.18
N ALA A 16 -8.83 -6.36 -9.71
CA ALA A 16 -9.14 -5.92 -8.35
C ALA A 16 -8.51 -6.81 -7.26
N LYS A 17 -8.67 -8.13 -7.41
CA LYS A 17 -8.12 -9.12 -6.48
C LYS A 17 -6.60 -9.10 -6.45
N GLN A 18 -5.95 -8.98 -7.61
CA GLN A 18 -4.49 -8.91 -7.68
C GLN A 18 -3.95 -7.67 -6.96
N TRP A 19 -4.65 -6.55 -7.08
CA TRP A 19 -4.25 -5.29 -6.44
C TRP A 19 -4.48 -5.31 -4.94
N GLN A 20 -5.60 -5.86 -4.49
CA GLN A 20 -5.84 -6.10 -3.07
C GLN A 20 -4.77 -7.02 -2.47
N ALA A 21 -4.36 -8.07 -3.19
CA ALA A 21 -3.30 -8.95 -2.75
C ALA A 21 -1.93 -8.25 -2.68
N ALA A 22 -1.62 -7.39 -3.65
CA ALA A 22 -0.39 -6.59 -3.65
C ALA A 22 -0.37 -5.56 -2.50
N ALA A 23 -1.47 -4.84 -2.30
CA ALA A 23 -1.62 -3.90 -1.18
C ALA A 23 -1.50 -4.60 0.17
N ARG A 24 -2.13 -5.78 0.34
CA ARG A 24 -2.02 -6.58 1.58
C ARG A 24 -0.60 -7.04 1.86
N ARG A 25 0.11 -7.56 0.84
CA ARG A 25 1.52 -7.97 1.00
C ARG A 25 2.41 -6.79 1.37
N THR A 26 2.20 -5.64 0.74
CA THR A 26 2.96 -4.42 1.03
C THR A 26 2.70 -3.94 2.46
N SER A 27 1.44 -3.95 2.92
CA SER A 27 1.10 -3.61 4.31
C SER A 27 1.79 -4.53 5.31
N GLN A 28 1.82 -5.85 5.07
CA GLN A 28 2.50 -6.82 5.93
C GLN A 28 4.02 -6.62 5.97
N VAL A 29 4.60 -6.09 4.89
CA VAL A 29 6.02 -5.72 4.87
C VAL A 29 6.24 -4.47 5.69
N ALA A 30 5.41 -3.43 5.50
CA ALA A 30 5.48 -2.21 6.28
C ALA A 30 5.35 -2.49 7.79
N ASP A 31 4.45 -3.39 8.20
CA ASP A 31 4.32 -3.84 9.59
C ASP A 31 5.63 -4.46 10.13
N ARG A 32 6.26 -5.36 9.36
CA ARG A 32 7.54 -5.98 9.76
C ARG A 32 8.68 -4.97 9.84
N VAL A 33 8.74 -4.06 8.87
CA VAL A 33 9.74 -2.99 8.83
C VAL A 33 9.59 -2.09 10.05
N LEU A 34 8.37 -1.65 10.37
CA LEU A 34 8.09 -0.81 11.54
C LEU A 34 8.35 -1.51 12.88
N ALA A 35 8.19 -2.84 12.94
CA ALA A 35 8.55 -3.62 14.11
C ALA A 35 10.08 -3.68 14.34
N MET A 36 10.89 -3.53 13.29
CA MET A 36 12.35 -3.46 13.38
C MET A 36 12.85 -2.03 13.60
N ASP A 37 12.21 -1.06 12.95
CA ASP A 37 12.56 0.35 12.99
C ASP A 37 11.29 1.21 12.90
N PRO A 38 10.82 1.79 14.03
CA PRO A 38 9.62 2.63 14.06
C PRO A 38 9.69 3.89 13.20
N ASP A 39 10.89 4.33 12.83
CA ASP A 39 11.19 5.51 12.01
C ASP A 39 11.60 5.17 10.58
N ALA A 40 11.44 3.90 10.18
CA ALA A 40 11.80 3.43 8.86
C ALA A 40 11.18 4.28 7.74
N LEU A 41 11.99 4.49 6.71
CA LEU A 41 11.61 5.19 5.50
C LEU A 41 11.37 4.20 4.35
N ALA A 42 10.60 4.67 3.38
CA ALA A 42 10.41 3.98 2.12
C ALA A 42 10.56 4.96 0.97
N ARG A 43 11.26 4.52 -0.07
CA ARG A 43 11.33 5.25 -1.33
C ARG A 43 10.24 4.73 -2.28
N LEU A 44 9.51 5.64 -2.88
CA LEU A 44 8.50 5.39 -3.88
C LEU A 44 9.03 5.87 -5.22
N ARG A 45 8.91 5.06 -6.26
CA ARG A 45 9.33 5.43 -7.62
C ARG A 45 8.23 5.13 -8.60
N GLN A 46 7.83 6.13 -9.37
CA GLN A 46 6.91 5.97 -10.49
C GLN A 46 7.57 5.13 -11.58
N VAL A 47 6.82 4.16 -12.07
CA VAL A 47 7.13 3.33 -13.23
C VAL A 47 5.86 3.25 -14.09
N ASP A 48 5.97 2.76 -15.32
CA ASP A 48 4.84 2.79 -16.26
C ASP A 48 3.57 2.12 -15.68
N GLY A 49 2.56 2.94 -15.38
CA GLY A 49 1.29 2.54 -14.75
C GLY A 49 1.36 2.01 -13.31
N ALA A 50 2.51 2.08 -12.63
CA ALA A 50 2.70 1.53 -11.30
C ALA A 50 3.71 2.31 -10.45
N VAL A 51 3.78 1.96 -9.16
CA VAL A 51 4.72 2.53 -8.20
C VAL A 51 5.52 1.40 -7.57
N ASP A 52 6.85 1.52 -7.61
CA ASP A 52 7.76 0.66 -6.87
C ASP A 52 7.95 1.21 -5.45
N PHE A 53 7.81 0.34 -4.45
CA PHE A 53 8.04 0.63 -3.04
C PHE A 53 9.33 -0.03 -2.62
N PHE A 54 10.30 0.74 -2.13
CA PHE A 54 11.57 0.27 -1.59
C PHE A 54 11.62 0.57 -0.09
N PHE A 55 11.48 -0.45 0.75
CA PHE A 55 11.66 -0.31 2.19
C PHE A 55 13.10 -0.57 2.57
N SER A 56 13.67 0.25 3.44
CA SER A 56 14.98 0.02 4.05
C SER A 56 14.83 -0.36 5.52
N THR A 57 15.62 -1.31 5.99
CA THR A 57 15.73 -1.65 7.42
C THR A 57 17.13 -1.38 7.94
N PRO A 58 17.32 -1.20 9.27
CA PRO A 58 18.65 -1.04 9.88
C PRO A 58 19.61 -2.21 9.60
N THR A 59 19.06 -3.39 9.27
CA THR A 59 19.79 -4.64 9.03
C THR A 59 20.04 -4.94 7.55
N THR A 60 19.88 -3.97 6.64
CA THR A 60 20.17 -4.10 5.19
C THR A 60 19.05 -4.72 4.33
N THR A 61 17.80 -4.79 4.78
CA THR A 61 16.76 -5.37 3.91
C THR A 61 16.12 -4.31 3.01
N ILE A 62 16.37 -4.43 1.70
CA ILE A 62 15.65 -3.70 0.65
C ILE A 62 14.56 -4.59 0.08
N TYR A 63 13.31 -4.37 0.49
CA TYR A 63 12.16 -5.06 -0.09
C TYR A 63 11.52 -4.18 -1.17
N MET A 64 11.42 -4.71 -2.39
CA MET A 64 10.77 -4.07 -3.52
C MET A 64 9.38 -4.70 -3.76
N GLN A 65 8.35 -3.88 -3.78
CA GLN A 65 7.02 -4.30 -4.22
C GLN A 65 6.45 -3.28 -5.19
N ARG A 66 5.96 -3.76 -6.34
CA ARG A 66 5.26 -2.95 -7.31
C ARG A 66 3.76 -3.00 -7.06
N ILE A 67 3.12 -1.83 -7.04
CA ILE A 67 1.66 -1.68 -6.95
C ILE A 67 1.20 -0.78 -8.09
N PRO A 68 0.19 -1.18 -8.89
CA PRO A 68 -0.42 -0.31 -9.88
C PRO A 68 -0.93 0.99 -9.26
N GLY A 69 -0.64 2.11 -9.91
CA GLY A 69 -1.00 3.43 -9.41
C GLY A 69 -0.08 4.53 -9.93
N THR A 70 -0.45 5.75 -9.57
CA THR A 70 0.28 6.97 -9.95
C THR A 70 0.65 7.76 -8.70
N LEU A 71 1.91 8.18 -8.61
CA LEU A 71 2.38 9.18 -7.68
C LEU A 71 1.98 10.57 -8.18
N VAL A 72 1.25 11.31 -7.34
CA VAL A 72 0.91 12.70 -7.65
C VAL A 72 1.98 13.62 -7.06
N GLY A 73 2.58 14.45 -7.91
CA GLY A 73 3.48 15.55 -7.50
C GLY A 73 4.98 15.26 -7.58
N SER A 74 5.42 14.02 -7.82
CA SER A 74 6.81 13.66 -8.13
C SER A 74 6.89 12.20 -8.63
N ASP A 75 7.85 11.92 -9.53
CA ASP A 75 8.16 10.55 -9.97
C ASP A 75 9.00 9.77 -8.94
N ASP A 76 9.53 10.47 -7.93
CA ASP A 76 10.31 9.89 -6.84
C ASP A 76 9.96 10.56 -5.52
N ALA A 77 9.77 9.77 -4.47
CA ALA A 77 9.34 10.26 -3.16
C ALA A 77 9.96 9.43 -2.04
N VAL A 78 10.31 10.08 -0.93
CA VAL A 78 10.67 9.39 0.31
C VAL A 78 9.61 9.71 1.36
N VAL A 79 9.01 8.66 1.92
CA VAL A 79 7.93 8.76 2.91
C VAL A 79 8.22 7.88 4.11
N ARG A 80 7.54 8.12 5.23
CA ARG A 80 7.63 7.22 6.38
C ARG A 80 6.89 5.92 6.10
N ALA A 81 7.45 4.79 6.51
CA ALA A 81 6.80 3.48 6.36
C ALA A 81 5.43 3.43 7.07
N ARG A 82 5.26 4.21 8.14
CA ARG A 82 3.97 4.38 8.86
C ARG A 82 2.89 4.98 7.98
N GLU A 83 3.21 6.02 7.21
CA GLU A 83 2.25 6.69 6.31
C GLU A 83 1.79 5.73 5.21
N ILE A 84 2.69 4.89 4.68
CA ILE A 84 2.33 3.83 3.73
C ILE A 84 1.39 2.81 4.37
N ARG A 85 1.71 2.33 5.57
CA ARG A 85 0.88 1.37 6.30
C ARG A 85 -0.54 1.92 6.51
N GLU A 86 -0.66 3.17 6.94
CA GLU A 86 -1.94 3.83 7.16
C GLU A 86 -2.73 4.00 5.85
N ALA A 87 -2.07 4.45 4.78
CA ALA A 87 -2.70 4.61 3.47
C ALA A 87 -3.18 3.27 2.90
N LEU A 88 -2.36 2.22 2.97
CA LEU A 88 -2.74 0.88 2.51
C LEU A 88 -3.84 0.27 3.38
N GLY A 89 -3.81 0.50 4.70
CA GLY A 89 -4.88 0.07 5.62
C GLY A 89 -6.22 0.72 5.27
N SER A 90 -6.22 2.03 5.01
CA SER A 90 -7.40 2.79 4.57
C SER A 90 -7.89 2.35 3.19
N TYR A 91 -6.99 2.00 2.27
CA TYR A 91 -7.35 1.43 0.98
C TYR A 91 -8.02 0.05 1.15
N LEU A 92 -7.37 -0.85 1.88
CA LEU A 92 -7.84 -2.23 2.07
C LEU A 92 -9.20 -2.30 2.79
N SER A 93 -9.47 -1.39 3.73
CA SER A 93 -10.76 -1.35 4.43
C SER A 93 -11.94 -1.03 3.51
N ARG A 94 -11.71 -0.33 2.40
CA ARG A 94 -12.73 -0.07 1.36
C ARG A 94 -13.14 -1.32 0.59
N PHE A 95 -12.31 -2.38 0.60
CA PHE A 95 -12.57 -3.66 -0.04
C PHE A 95 -12.97 -4.76 0.95
N VAL A 96 -13.02 -4.46 2.24
CA VAL A 96 -13.63 -5.35 3.22
C VAL A 96 -15.13 -5.13 3.10
N PRO A 97 -15.93 -6.11 2.60
CA PRO A 97 -17.37 -5.99 2.68
C PRO A 97 -17.73 -5.81 4.17
N PRO A 98 -18.75 -4.99 4.51
CA PRO A 98 -19.22 -4.92 5.88
C PRO A 98 -19.42 -6.35 6.38
N ARG A 99 -18.95 -6.64 7.60
CA ARG A 99 -19.22 -7.92 8.24
C ARG A 99 -20.73 -8.01 8.40
N VAL A 100 -21.38 -8.64 7.43
CA VAL A 100 -22.76 -9.05 7.55
C VAL A 100 -22.74 -10.10 8.65
N ASP A 101 -23.45 -9.83 9.75
CA ASP A 101 -23.70 -10.87 10.72
C ASP A 101 -24.43 -12.05 10.03
N ARG A 102 -24.54 -13.20 10.71
CA ARG A 102 -25.28 -14.36 10.16
C ARG A 102 -26.74 -14.03 9.78
N ASN A 103 -27.24 -12.84 10.10
CA ASN A 103 -28.62 -12.41 9.94
C ASN A 103 -28.84 -11.29 8.90
N GLY A 104 -27.80 -10.86 8.17
CA GLY A 104 -28.01 -9.92 7.06
C GLY A 104 -28.00 -8.43 7.43
N ALA A 105 -27.65 -8.04 8.65
CA ALA A 105 -27.71 -6.64 9.08
C ALA A 105 -26.32 -5.96 9.04
N PRO A 106 -26.22 -4.72 8.50
CA PRO A 106 -24.99 -3.92 8.60
C PRO A 106 -24.84 -3.37 10.02
N HIS A 107 -23.61 -3.42 10.54
CA HIS A 107 -23.24 -2.90 11.85
C HIS A 107 -22.76 -1.44 11.78
#